data_AF-A0A938GXR3-F1
#
_entry.id   AF-A0A938GXR3-F1
#
_cell.length_a   1.000
_cell.length_b   1.000
_cell.length_c   1.000
_cell.angle_alpha   90.00
_cell.angle_beta   90.00
_cell.angle_gamma   90.00
#
_symmetry.space_group_name_H-M   'P 1'
#
loop_
_entity.id
_entity.type
_entity.pdbx_description
1 polymer ?
#
loop_
_entity_poly.entity_id
_entity_poly.type
_entity_poly.pdbx_seq_one_letter_code
_entity_poly.pdbx_strand_id
1 'polypeptide(L)' 'MLSLPKRRQRVVIDRAYELARYPFLESDYRLIDQDGRTIEHLLVDGVVFSYWVDHALKLVMITEIDDAE' A
#
# COMPACT_ATOMS: atom_id res chain seq x y z
N MET A 1 3.56 -6.53 22.75
CA MET A 1 3.07 -6.44 21.36
C MET A 1 2.73 -4.98 21.11
N LEU A 2 3.60 -4.24 20.39
CA LEU A 2 3.32 -2.85 20.03
C LEU A 2 2.26 -2.89 18.93
N SER A 3 1.05 -2.44 19.24
CA SER A 3 -0.05 -2.41 18.28
C SER A 3 -0.45 -0.96 18.09
N LEU A 4 -0.70 -0.55 16.84
CA LEU A 4 -1.24 0.77 16.56
C LEU A 4 -2.54 0.98 17.36
N PRO A 5 -2.92 2.22 17.70
CA PRO A 5 -4.24 2.48 18.27
C PRO A 5 -5.34 1.85 17.40
N LYS A 6 -6.39 1.28 18.00
CA LYS A 6 -7.46 0.55 17.27
C LYS A 6 -8.04 1.35 16.09
N ARG A 7 -8.16 2.67 16.25
CA ARG A 7 -8.62 3.56 15.18
C ARG A 7 -7.67 3.55 13.98
N ARG A 8 -6.36 3.61 14.22
CA ARG A 8 -5.34 3.58 13.17
C ARG A 8 -5.28 2.22 12.48
N GLN A 9 -5.39 1.13 13.25
CA GLN A 9 -5.53 -0.22 12.66
C GLN A 9 -6.72 -0.31 11.71
N ARG A 10 -7.87 0.25 12.09
CA ARG A 10 -9.07 0.26 11.24
C ARG A 10 -8.82 1.01 9.93
N VAL A 11 -8.25 2.22 10.00
CA VAL A 11 -7.91 3.01 8.81
C VAL A 11 -6.99 2.24 7.88
N VAL A 12 -5.90 1.67 8.40
CA VAL A 12 -4.95 0.89 7.58
C VAL A 12 -5.63 -0.30 6.91
N ILE A 13 -6.45 -1.05 7.64
CA ILE A 13 -7.18 -2.22 7.10
C ILE A 13 -8.17 -1.79 6.02
N ASP A 14 -8.96 -0.75 6.28
CA ASP A 14 -9.98 -0.27 5.34
C ASP A 14 -9.33 0.21 4.03
N ARG A 15 -8.20 0.94 4.12
CA ARG A 15 -7.43 1.39 2.94
C ARG A 15 -6.73 0.25 2.21
N ALA A 16 -6.21 -0.75 2.91
CA ALA A 16 -5.65 -1.95 2.27
C ALA A 16 -6.72 -2.70 1.45
N TYR A 17 -7.95 -2.81 1.95
CA TYR A 17 -9.06 -3.41 1.20
C TYR A 17 -9.47 -2.58 -0.02
N GLU A 18 -9.49 -1.25 0.12
CA GLU A 18 -9.77 -0.37 -1.01
C GLU A 18 -8.70 -0.48 -2.10
N LEU A 19 -7.43 -0.50 -1.71
CA LEU A 19 -6.30 -0.71 -2.61
C LEU A 19 -6.39 -2.05 -3.34
N ALA A 20 -6.73 -3.14 -2.63
CA ALA A 20 -6.94 -4.44 -3.24
C ALA A 20 -8.09 -4.44 -4.27
N ARG A 21 -9.12 -3.61 -4.06
CA ARG A 21 -10.25 -3.47 -4.97
C ARG A 21 -9.95 -2.59 -6.18
N TYR A 22 -9.11 -1.57 -6.00
CA TYR A 22 -8.75 -0.58 -7.01
C TYR A 22 -7.23 -0.42 -7.10
N PRO A 23 -6.49 -1.43 -7.58
CA PRO A 23 -5.02 -1.40 -7.53
C PRO A 23 -4.35 -0.45 -8.55
N PHE A 24 -5.12 0.11 -9.49
CA PHE A 24 -4.64 1.00 -10.54
C PHE A 24 -5.00 2.47 -10.29
N LEU A 25 -5.14 2.83 -9.01
CA LEU A 25 -5.19 4.23 -8.61
C LEU A 25 -3.89 4.92 -9.01
N GLU A 26 -3.98 6.23 -9.21
CA GLU A 26 -2.79 7.05 -9.48
C GLU A 26 -1.98 7.19 -8.19
N SER A 27 -0.76 6.64 -8.21
CA SER A 27 0.19 6.72 -7.09
C SER A 27 0.91 8.05 -7.07
N ASP A 28 1.35 8.47 -5.89
CA ASP A 28 2.12 9.71 -5.70
C ASP A 28 3.49 9.63 -6.38
N TYR A 29 4.14 8.46 -6.30
CA TYR A 29 5.38 8.19 -7.01
C TYR A 29 5.61 6.68 -7.21
N ARG A 30 6.59 6.35 -8.06
CA ARG A 30 6.96 4.98 -8.42
C ARG A 30 8.45 4.79 -8.33
N LEU A 31 8.87 3.63 -7.84
CA LEU A 31 10.26 3.20 -7.80
C LEU A 31 10.40 1.82 -8.47
N ILE A 32 11.61 1.47 -8.89
CA ILE A 32 11.93 0.11 -9.34
C ILE A 32 12.73 -0.57 -8.23
N ASP A 33 12.25 -1.73 -7.77
CA ASP A 33 12.97 -2.52 -6.77
C ASP A 33 14.17 -3.29 -7.36
N GLN A 34 14.87 -4.03 -6.51
CA GLN A 34 16.05 -4.82 -6.93
C GLN A 34 15.69 -5.99 -7.87
N ASP A 35 14.44 -6.44 -7.87
CA ASP A 35 13.92 -7.51 -8.73
C ASP A 35 13.36 -6.95 -10.06
N GLY A 36 13.42 -5.62 -10.26
CA GLY A 36 12.88 -4.95 -11.45
C GLY A 36 11.37 -4.73 -11.40
N ARG A 37 10.70 -4.93 -10.25
CA ARG A 37 9.27 -4.64 -10.09
C ARG A 37 9.05 -3.14 -9.95
N THR A 38 7.98 -2.65 -10.55
CA THR A 38 7.49 -1.29 -10.26
C THR A 38 6.75 -1.31 -8.93
N ILE A 39 7.29 -0.59 -7.95
CA ILE A 39 6.68 -0.33 -6.66
C ILE A 39 5.94 1.00 -6.76
N GLU A 40 4.64 0.93 -6.56
CA GLU A 40 3.73 2.06 -6.42
C GLU A 40 3.75 2.53 -4.97
N HIS A 41 3.82 3.85 -4.75
CA HIS A 41 3.72 4.45 -3.42
C HIS A 41 2.50 5.35 -3.37
N LEU A 42 1.54 4.99 -2.53
CA LEU A 42 0.26 5.69 -2.38
C LEU A 42 0.13 6.27 -0.97
N LEU A 43 0.00 7.58 -0.88
CA LEU A 43 -0.31 8.32 0.33
C LEU A 43 -1.82 8.50 0.46
N VAL A 44 -2.41 7.93 1.50
CA VAL A 44 -3.84 8.08 1.80
C VAL A 44 -4.06 8.12 3.31
N ASP A 45 -4.86 9.09 3.78
CA ASP A 45 -5.16 9.30 5.19
C ASP A 45 -3.92 9.34 6.12
N GLY A 46 -2.81 9.91 5.63
CA GLY A 46 -1.55 10.00 6.38
C GLY A 46 -0.79 8.68 6.52
N VAL A 47 -1.13 7.67 5.70
CA VAL A 47 -0.44 6.39 5.60
C VAL A 47 0.12 6.24 4.19
N VAL A 48 1.38 5.84 4.08
CA VAL A 48 2.03 5.50 2.81
C VAL A 48 2.01 3.99 2.65
N PHE A 49 1.41 3.51 1.57
CA PHE A 49 1.46 2.12 1.16
C PHE A 49 2.46 1.97 0.02
N SER A 50 3.49 1.17 0.22
CA SER A 50 4.38 0.70 -0.86
C SER A 50 3.85 -0.65 -1.32
N TYR A 51 3.53 -0.79 -2.62
CA TYR A 51 2.94 -2.01 -3.14
C TYR A 51 3.29 -2.28 -4.60
N TRP A 52 3.09 -3.51 -5.04
CA TRP A 52 3.12 -3.87 -6.46
C TRP A 52 1.96 -4.79 -6.82
N VAL A 53 1.64 -4.84 -8.11
CA VAL A 53 0.48 -5.58 -8.63
C VAL A 53 0.94 -6.65 -9.60
N ASP A 54 0.57 -7.90 -9.33
CA ASP A 54 0.63 -8.97 -10.32
C ASP A 54 -0.71 -9.08 -11.03
N HIS A 55 -0.77 -8.60 -12.27
CA HIS A 55 -1.98 -8.72 -13.07
C HIS A 55 -2.33 -10.16 -13.44
N ALA A 56 -1.33 -11.02 -13.70
CA ALA A 56 -1.54 -12.39 -14.12
C ALA A 56 -2.10 -13.24 -12.96
N LEU A 57 -1.60 -13.00 -11.75
CA LEU A 57 -2.04 -13.68 -10.53
C LEU A 57 -3.19 -12.96 -9.80
N LYS A 58 -3.63 -11.79 -10.29
CA LYS A 58 -4.64 -10.92 -9.66
C LYS A 58 -4.31 -10.64 -8.20
N LEU A 59 -3.05 -10.29 -7.96
CA LEU A 59 -2.49 -10.13 -6.63
C LEU A 59 -2.01 -8.69 -6.43
N VAL A 60 -2.28 -8.15 -5.25
CA VAL A 60 -1.72 -6.89 -4.76
C VAL A 60 -0.86 -7.23 -3.55
N MET A 61 0.42 -6.92 -3.62
CA MET A 61 1.36 -7.16 -2.53
C MET A 61 1.75 -5.83 -1.91
N ILE A 62 1.32 -5.59 -0.67
CA ILE A 62 1.82 -4.48 0.13
C ILE A 62 3.17 -4.92 0.72
N THR A 63 4.24 -4.20 0.41
CA THR A 63 5.58 -4.48 0.90
C THR A 63 5.90 -3.69 2.16
N GLU A 64 5.40 -2.45 2.25
CA GLU A 64 5.63 -1.55 3.39
C GLU A 64 4.37 -0.72 3.69
N ILE A 65 4.21 -0.36 4.96
CA ILE A 65 3.17 0.55 5.45
C ILE A 65 3.85 1.50 6.41
N ASP A 66 3.94 2.77 6.02
CA ASP A 66 4.56 3.82 6.82
C ASP A 66 3.57 4.92 7.16
N ASP A 67 3.90 5.67 8.21
CA ASP A 67 3.21 6.90 8.55
C ASP A 67 3.86 8.06 7.77
N ALA A 68 3.04 9.03 7.34
CA ALA A 68 3.54 10.20 6.59
C ALA A 68 4.22 11.26 7.47
N GLU A 69 4.36 11.02 8.79
CA GLU A 69 4.96 11.92 9.79
C GLU A 69 6.38 11.50 10.19
#